data_AF-S2EA87-F1
#
_entry.id   AF-S2EA87-F1
#
_cell.length_a   1.000
_cell.length_b   1.000
_cell.length_c   1.000
_cell.angle_alpha   90.00
_cell.angle_beta   90.00
_cell.angle_gamma   90.00
#
_symmetry.space_group_name_H-M   'P 1'
#
loop_
_entity.id
_entity.type
_entity.pdbx_description
1 polymer ?
#
loop_
_entity_poly.entity_id
_entity_poly.type
_entity_poly.pdbx_seq_one_letter_code
_entity_poly.pdbx_strand_id
1 'polypeptide(L)' 'MKNTTKLILANLFALVAVITVFSLSKTQGIELGFSSQALVPSALLLIIPQMGFAYLYWKSIVDRKKAVA' A
#
# COMPACT_ATOMS: atom_id res chain seq x y z
N MET A 1 0.04 22.58 0.28
CA MET A 1 -0.46 21.37 0.99
C MET A 1 -1.24 20.38 0.10
N LYS A 2 -1.55 20.67 -1.17
CA LYS A 2 -2.42 19.82 -2.03
C LYS A 2 -1.88 18.42 -2.36
N ASN A 3 -0.56 18.18 -2.33
CA ASN A 3 0.01 16.91 -2.80
C ASN A 3 0.09 15.83 -1.71
N THR A 4 0.35 16.20 -0.45
CA THR A 4 0.48 15.23 0.65
C THR A 4 -0.87 14.65 1.06
N THR A 5 -1.93 15.45 1.06
CA THR A 5 -3.30 14.95 1.31
C THR A 5 -3.71 13.92 0.25
N LYS A 6 -3.38 14.15 -1.03
CA LYS A 6 -3.61 13.17 -2.11
C LYS A 6 -2.82 11.89 -1.90
N LEU A 7 -1.57 12.00 -1.42
CA LEU A 7 -0.72 10.85 -1.12
C LEU A 7 -1.31 9.97 0.00
N ILE A 8 -1.80 10.61 1.06
CA ILE A 8 -2.46 9.92 2.20
C ILE A 8 -3.76 9.26 1.74
N LEU A 9 -4.58 9.95 0.94
CA LEU A 9 -5.80 9.40 0.35
C LEU A 9 -5.52 8.18 -0.54
N ALA A 10 -4.48 8.25 -1.37
CA ALA A 10 -4.07 7.11 -2.21
C ALA A 10 -3.64 5.91 -1.34
N ASN A 11 -2.96 6.15 -0.22
CA ASN A 11 -2.55 5.08 0.70
C ASN A 11 -3.76 4.45 1.41
N LEU A 12 -4.70 5.27 1.89
CA LEU A 12 -5.95 4.80 2.48
C LEU A 12 -6.75 3.96 1.47
N PHE A 13 -6.84 4.40 0.23
CA PHE A 13 -7.51 3.66 -0.82
C PHE A 13 -6.82 2.33 -1.13
N ALA A 14 -5.49 2.33 -1.23
CA ALA A 14 -4.71 1.11 -1.43
C ALA A 14 -4.88 0.14 -0.26
N LEU A 15 -4.89 0.63 0.98
CA LEU A 15 -5.11 -0.18 2.18
C LEU A 15 -6.50 -0.82 2.17
N VAL A 16 -7.54 -0.04 1.84
CA VAL A 16 -8.91 -0.56 1.70
C VAL A 16 -8.96 -1.65 0.63
N ALA A 17 -8.33 -1.43 -0.53
CA ALA A 17 -8.29 -2.43 -1.60
C ALA A 17 -7.60 -3.74 -1.15
N VAL A 18 -6.47 -3.65 -0.45
CA VAL A 18 -5.77 -4.84 0.08
C VAL A 18 -6.64 -5.58 1.09
N ILE A 19 -7.31 -4.87 2.00
CA ILE A 19 -8.22 -5.47 2.98
C ILE A 19 -9.39 -6.16 2.28
N THR A 20 -9.97 -5.52 1.25
CA THR A 20 -11.07 -6.09 0.47
C THR A 20 -10.64 -7.37 -0.25
N VAL A 21 -9.51 -7.35 -0.96
CA VAL A 21 -8.96 -8.55 -1.62
C VAL A 21 -8.70 -9.66 -0.61
N PHE A 22 -8.03 -9.33 0.50
CA PHE A 22 -7.74 -10.30 1.56
C PHE A 22 -9.01 -10.93 2.15
N SER A 23 -10.03 -10.10 2.41
CA SER A 23 -11.33 -10.55 2.94
C SER A 23 -12.07 -11.43 1.95
N LEU A 24 -12.14 -11.03 0.67
CA LEU A 24 -12.82 -11.81 -0.37
C LEU A 24 -12.13 -13.15 -0.62
N SER A 25 -10.80 -13.17 -0.69
CA SER A 25 -10.04 -14.42 -0.81
C SER A 25 -10.32 -15.37 0.35
N LYS A 26 -10.39 -14.86 1.58
CA LYS A 26 -10.73 -15.67 2.75
C LYS A 26 -12.15 -16.24 2.67
N THR A 27 -13.13 -15.47 2.16
CA THR A 27 -14.50 -15.98 1.97
C THR A 27 -14.62 -17.05 0.88
N GLN A 28 -13.70 -17.06 -0.09
CA GLN A 28 -13.64 -18.08 -1.15
C GLN A 28 -12.85 -19.34 -0.73
N GLY A 29 -12.43 -19.43 0.53
CA GLY A 29 -11.63 -20.56 1.02
C GLY A 29 -10.16 -20.51 0.60
N ILE A 30 -9.70 -19.39 0.03
CA ILE A 30 -8.28 -19.17 -0.25
C ILE A 30 -7.64 -18.78 1.07
N GLU A 31 -6.80 -19.66 1.60
CA GLU A 31 -6.00 -19.38 2.80
C GLU A 31 -4.91 -18.36 2.45
N LEU A 32 -5.23 -17.08 2.58
CA LEU A 32 -4.24 -16.00 2.63
C LEU A 32 -3.89 -15.74 4.10
N GLY A 33 -2.63 -15.89 4.45
CA GLY A 33 -2.14 -15.70 5.81
C GLY A 33 -0.68 -16.10 5.96
N PHE A 34 -0.02 -15.55 6.98
CA PHE A 34 1.39 -15.84 7.26
C PHE A 34 1.66 -17.31 7.66
N SER A 35 0.61 -18.09 7.95
CA SER A 35 0.69 -19.53 8.24
C SER A 35 0.30 -20.42 7.05
N SER A 36 -0.06 -19.83 5.91
CA SER A 36 -0.51 -20.55 4.71
C SER A 36 0.63 -20.80 3.72
N GLN A 37 0.47 -21.76 2.80
CA GLN A 37 1.37 -21.92 1.65
C GLN A 37 1.37 -20.69 0.73
N ALA A 38 0.35 -19.82 0.85
CA ALA A 38 0.22 -18.56 0.12
C ALA A 38 0.89 -17.36 0.83
N LEU A 39 1.92 -17.61 1.66
CA LEU A 39 2.68 -16.58 2.39
C LEU A 39 3.27 -15.54 1.44
N VAL A 40 3.88 -15.98 0.34
CA VAL A 40 4.49 -15.10 -0.67
C VAL A 40 3.47 -14.14 -1.30
N PRO A 41 2.37 -14.60 -1.91
CA PRO A 41 1.37 -13.69 -2.46
C PRO A 41 0.69 -12.82 -1.39
N SER A 42 0.49 -13.33 -0.17
CA SER A 42 -0.04 -12.54 0.96
C SER A 42 0.89 -11.39 1.36
N ALA A 43 2.20 -11.67 1.43
CA ALA A 43 3.21 -10.68 1.74
C ALA A 43 3.33 -9.64 0.63
N LEU A 44 3.31 -10.05 -0.64
CA LEU A 44 3.36 -9.13 -1.79
C LEU A 44 2.14 -8.19 -1.84
N LEU A 45 0.93 -8.71 -1.56
CA LEU A 45 -0.30 -7.93 -1.48
C LEU A 45 -0.21 -6.79 -0.47
N LEU A 46 0.50 -6.99 0.65
CA LEU A 46 0.67 -5.98 1.70
C LEU A 46 1.90 -5.08 1.46
N ILE A 47 3.03 -5.65 1.07
CA ILE A 47 4.32 -4.95 1.01
C ILE A 47 4.39 -4.04 -0.22
N ILE A 48 3.89 -4.46 -1.39
CA ILE A 48 4.01 -3.66 -2.63
C ILE A 48 3.33 -2.28 -2.48
N PRO A 49 2.08 -2.18 -1.99
CA PRO A 49 1.43 -0.89 -1.79
C PRO A 49 2.15 0.00 -0.76
N GLN A 50 2.61 -0.60 0.35
CA GLN A 50 3.36 0.10 1.40
C GLN A 50 4.69 0.67 0.88
N MET A 51 5.42 -0.10 0.06
CA MET A 51 6.67 0.32 -0.58
C MET A 51 6.44 1.42 -1.63
N GLY A 52 5.38 1.30 -2.43
CA GLY A 52 4.97 2.33 -3.39
C GLY A 52 4.65 3.66 -2.69
N PHE A 53 3.96 3.61 -1.56
CA PHE A 53 3.70 4.79 -0.74
C PHE A 53 4.99 5.39 -0.18
N ALA A 54 5.88 4.58 0.40
CA ALA A 54 7.15 5.05 0.94
C ALA A 54 8.01 5.75 -0.12
N TYR A 55 8.09 5.20 -1.33
CA TYR A 55 8.78 5.81 -2.46
C TYR A 55 8.16 7.15 -2.87
N LEU A 56 6.84 7.20 -3.06
CA LEU A 56 6.14 8.43 -3.47
C LEU A 56 6.22 9.51 -2.37
N TYR A 57 6.21 9.11 -1.10
CA TYR A 57 6.40 10.01 0.03
C TYR A 57 7.81 10.60 0.05
N TRP A 58 8.83 9.76 -0.09
CA TRP A 58 10.23 10.22 -0.19
C TRP A 58 10.42 11.19 -1.35
N LYS A 59 9.91 10.83 -2.54
CA LYS A 59 9.95 11.69 -3.72
C LYS A 59 9.27 13.03 -3.47
N SER A 60 8.09 13.03 -2.81
CA SER A 60 7.42 14.28 -2.43
C SER A 60 8.23 15.15 -1.48
N ILE A 61 9.07 14.58 -0.60
CA ILE A 61 9.95 15.35 0.29
C ILE A 61 11.09 15.97 -0.51
N VAL A 62 11.73 15.19 -1.39
CA VAL A 62 12.83 15.66 -2.24
C VAL A 62 12.36 16.79 -3.17
N ASP A 63 11.20 16.63 -3.81
CA ASP A 63 10.64 17.64 -4.71
C ASP A 63 10.26 18.92 -3.96
N ARG A 64 9.77 18.82 -2.72
CA ARG A 64 9.55 19.98 -1.86
C ARG A 64 10.84 20.71 -1.52
N LYS A 65 11.93 20.00 -1.23
CA LYS A 65 13.23 20.62 -0.95
C LYS A 65 13.77 21.38 -2.17
N LYS A 66 13.61 20.84 -3.38
CA LYS A 66 14.01 21.51 -4.63
C LYS A 66 13.18 22.75 -4.96
N ALA A 67 11.91 22.77 -4.58
CA ALA A 67 11.02 23.91 -4.87
C ALA A 67 11.19 25.10 -3.89
N VAL A 68 11.95 24.93 -2.80
CA VAL A 68 12.21 25.95 -1.77
C VAL A 68 13.66 26.45 -1.82
N ALA A 69 14.53 25.79 -2.58
CA ALA A 69 15.91 26.21 -2.87
C ALA A 69 15.95 27.03 -4.16
#